data_AF-A0A8S9NNW6-F1
#
_entry.id   AF-A0A8S9NNW6-F1
#
_cell.length_a   1.000
_cell.length_b   1.000
_cell.length_c   1.000
_cell.angle_alpha   90.00
_cell.angle_beta   90.00
_cell.angle_gamma   90.00
#
_symmetry.space_group_name_H-M   'P 1'
#
loop_
_entity.id
_entity.type
_entity.pdbx_description
1 polymer ?
#
loop_
_entity_poly.entity_id
_entity_poly.type
_entity_poly.pdbx_seq_one_letter_code
_entity_poly.pdbx_strand_id
1 'polypeptide(L)'
;MAKNLSSVTFTVLLLVLLMVSTEILKIEAMNIKARCLPQGCKNATFSEECGPEPFTGSNNDCCHCCVAKYGREAVCKGVVEGPDKHCHCYKERV
;
A
#
# COMPACT_ATOMS: atom_id res chain seq x y z
N MET A 1 43.49 31.53 -7.78
CA MET A 1 43.89 30.11 -7.74
C MET A 1 42.87 29.35 -6.90
N ALA A 2 41.97 28.59 -7.53
CA ALA A 2 41.09 27.65 -6.84
C ALA A 2 41.54 26.24 -7.24
N LYS A 3 41.96 25.48 -6.23
CA LYS A 3 42.60 24.18 -6.37
C LYS A 3 41.59 23.16 -6.87
N ASN A 4 42.07 22.32 -7.79
CA ASN A 4 41.44 21.11 -8.31
C ASN A 4 40.92 20.25 -7.13
N LEU A 5 39.64 20.41 -6.77
CA LEU A 5 38.97 19.47 -5.88
C LEU A 5 38.72 18.21 -6.72
N SER A 6 39.54 17.20 -6.43
CA SER A 6 39.62 15.93 -7.12
C SER A 6 38.24 15.39 -7.50
N SER A 7 37.92 15.43 -8.80
CA SER A 7 36.70 14.88 -9.41
C SER A 7 36.36 13.47 -8.91
N VAL A 8 37.39 12.68 -8.57
CA VAL A 8 37.29 11.33 -7.97
C VAL A 8 36.63 11.32 -6.59
N THR A 9 36.88 12.32 -5.74
CA THR A 9 36.23 12.40 -4.41
C THR A 9 34.75 12.72 -4.51
N PHE A 10 34.37 13.51 -5.52
CA PHE A 10 32.97 13.88 -5.76
C PHE A 10 32.17 12.69 -6.28
N THR A 11 32.73 11.88 -7.18
CA THR A 11 32.07 10.67 -7.70
C THR A 11 31.91 9.60 -6.63
N VAL A 12 32.89 9.40 -5.75
CA VAL A 12 32.79 8.46 -4.63
C VAL A 12 31.70 8.92 -3.64
N LEU A 13 31.64 10.22 -3.31
CA LEU A 13 30.61 10.76 -2.43
C LEU A 13 29.19 10.60 -3.02
N LEU A 14 29.03 10.86 -4.32
CA LEU A 14 27.78 10.63 -5.05
C LEU A 14 27.36 9.16 -5.02
N LEU A 15 28.29 8.22 -5.23
CA LEU A 15 27.99 6.79 -5.18
C LEU A 15 27.51 6.38 -3.78
N VAL A 16 28.16 6.86 -2.71
CA VAL A 16 27.73 6.57 -1.33
C VAL A 16 26.32 7.12 -1.06
N LEU A 17 26.01 8.33 -1.52
CA LEU A 17 24.68 8.92 -1.37
C LEU A 17 23.59 8.13 -2.12
N LEU A 18 23.90 7.63 -3.33
CA LEU A 18 22.96 6.82 -4.12
C LEU A 18 22.64 5.48 -3.44
N MET A 19 23.67 4.79 -2.92
CA MET A 19 23.48 3.51 -2.22
C MET A 19 22.66 3.66 -0.92
N VAL A 20 22.84 4.77 -0.19
CA VAL A 20 22.03 5.07 1.00
C VAL A 20 20.57 5.36 0.62
N SER A 21 20.35 6.09 -0.48
CA SER A 21 19.00 6.43 -0.95
C SER A 21 18.19 5.19 -1.37
N THR A 22 18.86 4.19 -1.99
CA THR A 22 18.20 2.96 -2.43
C THR A 22 17.71 2.09 -1.26
N GLU A 23 18.44 2.06 -0.15
CA GLU A 23 18.03 1.29 1.03
C GLU A 23 16.88 1.97 1.79
N ILE A 24 16.85 3.31 1.83
CA ILE A 24 15.73 4.06 2.43
C ILE A 24 14.43 3.84 1.64
N LEU A 25 14.47 3.93 0.31
CA LEU A 25 13.32 3.68 -0.57
C LEU A 25 12.79 2.24 -0.44
N LYS A 26 13.68 1.27 -0.18
CA LYS A 26 13.32 -0.14 -0.01
C LYS A 26 12.54 -0.38 1.28
N ILE A 27 12.87 0.33 2.36
CA ILE A 27 12.16 0.26 3.65
C ILE A 27 10.74 0.83 3.52
N GLU A 28 10.57 1.94 2.81
CA GLU A 28 9.25 2.53 2.56
C GLU A 28 8.38 1.64 1.66
N ALA A 29 8.98 1.02 0.63
CA ALA A 29 8.29 0.06 -0.24
C ALA A 29 7.85 -1.21 0.51
N MET A 30 8.59 -1.65 1.54
CA MET A 30 8.19 -2.77 2.39
C MET A 30 7.03 -2.40 3.33
N ASN A 31 6.99 -1.15 3.83
CA ASN A 31 5.85 -0.67 4.65
C ASN A 31 4.56 -0.53 3.82
N ILE A 32 4.68 -0.19 2.54
CA ILE A 32 3.57 -0.17 1.58
C ILE A 32 2.95 -1.58 1.42
N LYS A 33 3.73 -2.67 1.49
CA LYS A 33 3.19 -4.04 1.47
C LYS A 33 2.41 -4.42 2.72
N ALA A 34 2.64 -3.77 3.86
CA ALA A 34 1.89 -4.02 5.09
C ALA A 34 0.47 -3.42 5.04
N ARG A 35 0.26 -2.40 4.21
CA ARG A 35 -1.09 -1.96 3.87
C ARG A 35 -1.65 -2.89 2.81
N CYS A 36 -2.84 -3.41 3.05
CA CYS A 36 -3.66 -4.04 2.02
C CYS A 36 -3.95 -2.96 0.97
N LEU A 37 -3.11 -2.93 -0.06
CA LEU A 37 -3.25 -2.08 -1.23
C LEU A 37 -3.94 -2.93 -2.30
N PRO A 38 -5.29 -2.85 -2.40
CA PRO A 38 -6.00 -3.42 -3.52
C PRO A 38 -5.52 -2.76 -4.80
N GLN A 39 -5.72 -3.44 -5.92
CA GLN A 39 -5.17 -3.01 -7.22
C GLN A 39 -5.75 -1.65 -7.69
N GLY A 40 -6.82 -1.19 -7.05
CA GLY A 40 -7.58 -0.02 -7.48
C GLY A 40 -8.41 -0.39 -8.71
N CYS A 41 -9.65 0.10 -8.76
CA CYS A 41 -10.61 -0.29 -9.79
C CYS A 41 -11.15 0.94 -10.50
N LYS A 42 -11.59 0.74 -11.75
CA LYS A 42 -12.23 1.80 -12.53
C LYS A 42 -13.66 2.00 -12.05
N ASN A 43 -14.40 0.90 -11.86
CA ASN A 43 -15.79 0.92 -11.40
C ASN A 43 -15.95 -0.01 -10.19
N ALA A 44 -15.57 0.48 -9.02
CA ALA A 44 -15.78 -0.24 -7.77
C ALA A 44 -17.29 -0.33 -7.44
N THR A 45 -17.80 -1.54 -7.30
CA THR A 45 -19.19 -1.84 -6.92
C THR A 45 -19.22 -2.63 -5.62
N PHE A 46 -20.15 -2.29 -4.72
CA PHE A 46 -20.38 -3.05 -3.49
C PHE A 46 -20.71 -4.50 -3.85
N SER A 47 -20.00 -5.43 -3.22
CA SER A 47 -20.18 -6.86 -3.47
C SER A 47 -20.85 -7.53 -2.28
N GLU A 48 -20.23 -7.43 -1.10
CA GLU A 48 -20.76 -8.00 0.13
C GLU A 48 -20.06 -7.43 1.36
N GLU A 49 -20.48 -7.89 2.52
CA GLU A 49 -19.82 -7.62 3.80
C GLU A 49 -18.89 -8.77 4.23
N CYS A 50 -17.89 -8.44 5.05
CA CYS A 50 -16.93 -9.40 5.58
C CYS A 50 -16.75 -9.26 7.09
N GLY A 51 -16.72 -10.38 7.80
CA GLY A 51 -16.57 -10.41 9.25
C GLY A 51 -17.89 -10.15 10.00
N PRO A 52 -17.82 -10.16 11.35
CA PRO A 52 -18.99 -9.98 12.20
C PRO A 52 -19.43 -8.51 12.30
N GLU A 53 -20.70 -8.31 12.60
CA GLU A 53 -21.29 -7.00 12.91
C GLU A 53 -21.38 -6.81 14.45
N PRO A 54 -20.91 -5.66 15.00
CA PRO A 54 -20.17 -4.60 14.33
C PRO A 54 -18.73 -5.03 14.01
N PHE A 55 -18.17 -4.55 12.90
CA PHE A 55 -16.77 -4.83 12.57
C PHE A 55 -15.86 -4.03 13.49
N THR A 56 -15.01 -4.73 14.25
CA THR A 56 -14.13 -4.14 15.27
C THR A 56 -12.74 -3.76 14.74
N GLY A 57 -12.41 -4.21 13.53
CA GLY A 57 -11.13 -3.94 12.88
C GLY A 57 -11.06 -2.59 12.15
N SER A 58 -9.88 -2.29 11.62
CA SER A 58 -9.62 -1.13 10.75
C SER A 58 -10.00 -1.39 9.29
N ASN A 59 -9.95 -0.35 8.45
CA ASN A 59 -10.07 -0.51 6.99
C ASN A 59 -9.02 -1.47 6.42
N ASN A 60 -7.83 -1.52 7.01
CA ASN A 60 -6.78 -2.45 6.58
C ASN A 60 -7.18 -3.90 6.87
N ASP A 61 -7.73 -4.15 8.06
CA ASP A 61 -8.23 -5.48 8.45
C ASP A 61 -9.42 -5.89 7.58
N CYS A 62 -10.32 -4.94 7.30
CA CYS A 62 -11.43 -5.14 6.37
C CYS A 62 -10.93 -5.49 4.96
N CYS A 63 -9.92 -4.78 4.45
CA CYS A 63 -9.31 -5.10 3.17
C CYS A 63 -8.69 -6.50 3.15
N HIS A 64 -7.98 -6.91 4.21
CA HIS A 64 -7.48 -8.29 4.32
C HIS A 64 -8.61 -9.33 4.33
N CYS A 65 -9.72 -9.04 5.01
CA CYS A 65 -10.92 -9.89 5.01
C CYS A 65 -11.47 -10.06 3.58
N CYS A 66 -11.66 -8.95 2.86
CA CYS A 66 -12.14 -8.96 1.47
C CYS A 66 -11.19 -9.72 0.53
N VAL A 67 -9.87 -9.49 0.66
CA VAL A 67 -8.84 -10.15 -0.16
C VAL A 67 -8.78 -11.65 0.13
N ALA A 68 -8.95 -12.07 1.38
CA ALA A 68 -9.00 -13.50 1.73
C ALA A 68 -10.23 -14.19 1.11
N LYS A 69 -11.34 -13.46 0.97
CA LYS A 69 -12.60 -14.01 0.43
C LYS A 69 -12.62 -14.07 -1.09
N TYR A 70 -12.10 -13.05 -1.77
CA TYR A 70 -12.21 -12.91 -3.23
C TYR A 70 -10.91 -13.03 -4.01
N GLY A 71 -9.77 -13.00 -3.32
CA GLY A 71 -8.47 -12.86 -3.96
C GLY A 71 -8.10 -11.40 -4.22
N ARG A 72 -6.79 -11.12 -4.22
CA ARG A 72 -6.26 -9.75 -4.28
C ARG A 72 -6.61 -9.02 -5.58
N GLU A 73 -6.64 -9.74 -6.69
CA GLU A 73 -6.89 -9.16 -8.02
C GLU A 73 -8.35 -8.75 -8.21
N ALA A 74 -9.27 -9.33 -7.45
CA ALA A 74 -10.70 -9.05 -7.57
C ALA A 74 -11.18 -7.89 -6.68
N VAL A 75 -10.42 -7.55 -5.63
CA VAL A 75 -10.82 -6.56 -4.62
C VAL A 75 -10.28 -5.17 -4.98
N CYS A 76 -11.19 -4.20 -4.95
CA CYS A 76 -10.91 -2.79 -5.21
C CYS A 76 -10.69 -1.99 -3.93
N LYS A 77 -11.47 -2.28 -2.90
CA LYS A 77 -11.51 -1.55 -1.63
C LYS A 77 -12.16 -2.44 -0.58
N GLY A 78 -11.58 -2.49 0.61
CA GLY A 78 -12.25 -2.93 1.84
C GLY A 78 -12.31 -1.75 2.79
N VAL A 79 -13.49 -1.45 3.34
CA VAL A 79 -13.71 -0.26 4.16
C VAL A 79 -14.81 -0.51 5.17
N VAL A 80 -14.62 0.03 6.37
CA VAL A 80 -15.61 -0.02 7.44
C VAL A 80 -16.49 1.22 7.31
N GLU A 81 -17.78 1.04 7.01
CA GLU A 81 -18.74 2.11 6.74
C GLU A 81 -20.08 1.85 7.43
N GLY A 82 -20.92 2.88 7.52
CA GLY A 82 -22.23 2.82 8.17
C GLY A 82 -22.21 3.07 9.70
N PRO A 83 -23.38 3.36 10.29
CA PRO A 83 -23.52 3.59 11.73
C PRO A 83 -23.17 2.36 12.56
N ASP A 84 -23.47 1.17 12.04
CA ASP A 84 -23.23 -0.13 12.68
C ASP A 84 -21.84 -0.70 12.36
N LYS A 85 -21.00 0.07 11.64
CA LYS A 85 -19.60 -0.26 11.30
C LYS A 85 -19.48 -1.61 10.61
N HIS A 86 -20.08 -1.77 9.44
CA HIS A 86 -19.92 -2.96 8.63
C HIS A 86 -18.65 -2.86 7.79
N CYS A 87 -17.93 -3.97 7.63
CA CYS A 87 -16.84 -4.05 6.66
C CYS A 87 -17.40 -4.38 5.28
N HIS A 88 -17.35 -3.41 4.38
CA HIS A 88 -17.84 -3.50 3.00
C HIS A 88 -16.70 -3.83 2.03
N CYS A 89 -16.92 -4.85 1.20
CA CYS A 89 -16.02 -5.25 0.13
C CYS A 89 -16.53 -4.75 -1.23
N TYR A 90 -15.64 -4.09 -1.97
CA TYR A 90 -15.92 -3.59 -3.32
C TYR A 90 -15.06 -4.32 -4.35
N LYS A 91 -15.67 -4.67 -5.48
CA LYS A 91 -15.02 -5.35 -6.62
C LYS A 91 -15.27 -4.59 -7.92
N GLU A 92 -14.50 -4.89 -8.96
CA GLU A 92 -14.70 -4.29 -10.28
C GLU A 92 -16.04 -4.80 -10.82
N ARG A 93 -16.85 -3.88 -11.34
CA ARG A 93 -18.09 -4.24 -12.03
C ARG A 93 -17.74 -4.97 -13.33
N VAL A 94 -18.10 -6.25 -13.39
CA VAL A 94 -18.00 -7.07 -14.62
C VAL A 94 -19.17 -6.75 -15.54
#